data_AF-A0A6A4HD50-F1
#
_entry.id   AF-A0A6A4HD50-F1
#
_cell.length_a   1.000
_cell.length_b   1.000
_cell.length_c   1.000
_cell.angle_alpha   90.00
_cell.angle_beta   90.00
_cell.angle_gamma   90.00
#
_symmetry.space_group_name_H-M   'P 1'
#
loop_
_entity.id
_entity.type
_entity.pdbx_description
1 polymer ?
#
loop_
_entity_poly.entity_id
_entity_poly.type
_entity_poly.pdbx_seq_one_letter_code
_entity_poly.pdbx_strand_id
1 'polypeptide(L)'
;MTSKLVAFISARIDEAIAQGHHFALGPSLGIDSEALTYLIPRVGIDRLTVYLHHNQAKTFPSRLRWFESRGGKIVFTGRNHTERDEACTRASHYDILRYRTEAECKALYGSNWRNRVSGTELNERRRATGIGLNWAEDSEKQIEALPEVKIRMHEEQELDKSKRKLERKVKEARMLQIRKDQGEHLEKNQLEKLVKLREMEEELRKLLTMLDRSDTVGSPS
;
A
#
# COMPACT_ATOMS: atom_id res chain seq x y z
N MET A 1 17.17 0.82 -24.67
CA MET A 1 16.59 2.17 -24.83
C MET A 1 16.41 2.78 -23.46
N THR A 2 17.20 3.79 -23.11
CA THR A 2 16.97 4.58 -21.88
C THR A 2 15.67 5.35 -22.09
N SER A 3 14.69 5.18 -21.21
CA SER A 3 13.44 5.95 -21.33
C SER A 3 13.79 7.45 -21.27
N LYS A 4 13.05 8.29 -21.99
CA LYS A 4 13.17 9.76 -21.88
C LYS A 4 13.02 10.25 -20.43
N LEU A 5 12.42 9.43 -19.57
CA LEU A 5 12.19 9.71 -18.17
C LEU A 5 13.47 9.63 -17.33
N VAL A 6 14.24 8.56 -17.53
CA VAL A 6 15.53 8.35 -16.85
C VAL A 6 16.54 9.41 -17.29
N ALA A 7 16.55 9.80 -18.57
CA ALA A 7 17.47 10.82 -19.08
C ALA A 7 17.32 12.20 -18.39
N PHE A 8 16.12 12.53 -17.89
CA PHE A 8 15.88 13.82 -17.23
C PHE A 8 16.40 13.85 -15.78
N ILE A 9 16.36 12.71 -15.08
CA ILE A 9 16.75 12.62 -13.67
C ILE A 9 18.14 11.99 -13.48
N SER A 10 18.70 11.34 -14.50
CA SER A 10 19.96 10.61 -14.41
C SER A 10 21.11 11.48 -13.93
N ALA A 11 21.23 12.73 -14.39
CA ALA A 11 22.31 13.63 -13.94
C ALA A 11 22.27 13.87 -12.41
N ARG A 12 21.09 14.10 -11.84
CA ARG A 12 20.92 14.28 -10.39
C ARG A 12 21.12 12.97 -9.63
N ILE A 13 20.70 11.85 -10.21
CA ILE A 13 20.95 10.53 -9.63
C ILE A 13 22.45 10.23 -9.62
N ASP A 14 23.15 10.46 -10.73
CA ASP A 14 24.58 10.20 -10.88
C ASP A 14 25.40 11.07 -9.92
N GLU A 15 25.01 12.34 -9.74
CA GLU A 15 25.59 13.22 -8.72
C GLU A 15 25.39 12.65 -7.29
N ALA A 16 24.18 12.21 -6.95
CA ALA A 16 23.91 11.56 -5.66
C ALA A 16 24.68 10.24 -5.49
N ILE A 17 24.86 9.47 -6.58
CA ILE A 17 25.68 8.25 -6.58
C ILE A 17 27.12 8.60 -6.21
N ALA A 18 27.69 9.61 -6.89
CA ALA A 18 29.07 10.06 -6.70
C ALA A 18 29.32 10.61 -5.28
N GLN A 19 28.32 11.24 -4.68
CA GLN A 19 28.37 11.73 -3.29
C GLN A 19 28.15 10.62 -2.24
N GLY A 20 27.93 9.37 -2.66
CA GLY A 20 27.79 8.25 -1.72
C GLY A 20 26.42 8.15 -1.04
N HIS A 21 25.40 8.83 -1.56
CA HIS A 21 24.07 8.86 -0.92
C HIS A 21 23.32 7.52 -0.99
N HIS A 22 22.38 7.33 -0.06
CA HIS A 22 21.45 6.19 -0.07
C HIS A 22 20.15 6.58 -0.78
N PHE A 23 19.44 5.59 -1.32
CA PHE A 23 18.23 5.81 -2.12
C PHE A 23 17.03 5.11 -1.47
N ALA A 24 15.94 5.87 -1.28
CA ALA A 24 14.65 5.37 -0.83
C ALA A 24 13.65 5.40 -1.99
N LEU A 25 12.96 4.28 -2.25
CA LEU A 25 12.15 4.10 -3.46
C LEU A 25 10.84 3.37 -3.10
N GLY A 26 9.74 3.71 -3.77
CA GLY A 26 8.52 2.90 -3.77
C GLY A 26 8.51 1.84 -4.89
N PRO A 27 7.70 0.78 -4.82
CA PRO A 27 7.50 -0.18 -5.91
C PRO A 27 6.46 0.33 -6.92
N SER A 28 6.39 1.64 -7.14
CA SER A 28 5.36 2.24 -7.99
C SER A 28 5.73 2.03 -9.46
N LEU A 29 4.75 1.60 -10.27
CA LEU A 29 4.94 1.55 -11.72
C LEU A 29 5.23 2.96 -12.23
N GLY A 30 6.30 3.12 -13.02
CA GLY A 30 6.76 4.41 -13.52
C GLY A 30 8.13 4.81 -12.97
N ILE A 31 8.25 6.04 -12.45
CA ILE A 31 9.54 6.66 -12.07
C ILE A 31 10.32 5.75 -11.13
N ASP A 32 9.72 5.28 -10.03
CA ASP A 32 10.46 4.49 -9.04
C ASP A 32 10.97 3.17 -9.60
N SER A 33 10.18 2.48 -10.44
CA SER A 33 10.60 1.23 -11.09
C SER A 33 11.73 1.45 -12.09
N GLU A 34 11.67 2.55 -12.84
CA GLU A 34 12.72 2.94 -13.79
C GLU A 34 13.99 3.39 -13.06
N ALA A 35 13.85 4.16 -11.98
CA ALA A 35 14.95 4.58 -11.11
C ALA A 35 15.62 3.38 -10.45
N LEU A 36 14.86 2.44 -9.91
CA LEU A 36 15.41 1.20 -9.34
C LEU A 36 16.19 0.40 -10.39
N THR A 37 15.65 0.27 -11.60
CA THR A 37 16.33 -0.39 -12.74
C THR A 37 17.63 0.33 -13.12
N TYR A 38 17.63 1.66 -13.05
CA TYR A 38 18.81 2.49 -13.32
C TYR A 38 19.87 2.33 -12.23
N LEU A 39 19.45 2.28 -10.96
CA LEU A 39 20.30 2.24 -9.78
C LEU A 39 20.95 0.87 -9.53
N ILE A 40 20.21 -0.24 -9.68
CA ILE A 40 20.69 -1.61 -9.39
C ILE A 40 22.10 -1.91 -9.96
N PRO A 41 22.43 -1.57 -11.23
CA PRO A 41 23.76 -1.85 -11.77
C PRO A 41 24.83 -0.81 -11.40
N ARG A 42 24.48 0.29 -10.71
CA ARG A 42 25.36 1.45 -10.47
C ARG A 42 25.68 1.69 -8.99
N VAL A 43 24.87 1.16 -8.08
CA VAL A 43 25.12 1.27 -6.63
C VAL A 43 25.06 -0.09 -5.97
N GLY A 44 25.79 -0.22 -4.86
CA GLY A 44 25.62 -1.36 -3.95
C GLY A 44 24.16 -1.49 -3.52
N ILE A 45 23.64 -2.72 -3.52
CA ILE A 45 22.24 -2.99 -3.17
C ILE A 45 21.95 -2.57 -1.71
N ASP A 46 22.96 -2.57 -0.84
CA ASP A 46 22.92 -2.08 0.54
C ASP A 46 22.61 -0.57 0.67
N ARG A 47 22.85 0.21 -0.41
CA ARG A 47 22.48 1.63 -0.49
C ARG A 47 21.02 1.86 -0.90
N LEU A 48 20.26 0.79 -1.17
CA LEU A 48 18.89 0.85 -1.65
C LEU A 48 17.90 0.41 -0.56
N THR A 49 16.89 1.24 -0.34
CA THR A 49 15.74 0.93 0.54
C THR A 49 14.44 1.00 -0.25
N VAL A 50 13.68 -0.09 -0.26
CA VAL A 50 12.37 -0.17 -0.92
C VAL A 50 11.26 -0.11 0.12
N TYR A 51 10.39 0.90 0.01
CA TYR A 51 9.24 1.09 0.88
C TYR A 51 8.00 0.42 0.27
N LEU A 52 7.37 -0.48 1.01
CA LEU A 52 6.14 -1.19 0.61
C LEU A 52 5.02 -0.84 1.60
N HIS A 53 3.77 -0.75 1.13
CA HIS A 53 2.63 -0.69 2.07
C HIS A 53 2.18 -2.09 2.46
N HIS A 54 1.52 -2.25 3.61
CA HIS A 54 1.21 -3.58 4.17
C HIS A 54 0.37 -4.46 3.24
N ASN A 55 -0.54 -3.90 2.44
CA ASN A 55 -1.30 -4.70 1.46
C ASN A 55 -0.42 -5.29 0.34
N GLN A 56 0.77 -4.74 0.09
CA GLN A 56 1.76 -5.30 -0.84
C GLN A 56 2.57 -6.44 -0.20
N ALA A 57 2.57 -6.60 1.13
CA ALA A 57 3.30 -7.65 1.82
C ALA A 57 2.84 -9.07 1.44
N LYS A 58 1.65 -9.23 0.86
CA LYS A 58 1.18 -10.55 0.40
C LYS A 58 1.74 -10.96 -0.96
N THR A 59 2.14 -10.00 -1.79
CA THR A 59 2.52 -10.23 -3.20
C THR A 59 3.96 -9.90 -3.53
N PHE A 60 4.58 -8.95 -2.81
CA PHE A 60 5.90 -8.44 -3.13
C PHE A 60 7.10 -9.13 -2.47
N PRO A 61 7.01 -9.75 -1.26
CA PRO A 61 8.20 -10.35 -0.66
C PRO A 61 8.84 -11.41 -1.55
N SER A 62 8.04 -12.26 -2.19
CA SER A 62 8.56 -13.30 -3.08
C SER A 62 9.34 -12.76 -4.28
N ARG A 63 8.96 -11.58 -4.80
CA ARG A 63 9.60 -10.92 -5.94
C ARG A 63 10.85 -10.13 -5.57
N LEU A 64 10.98 -9.73 -4.31
CA LEU A 64 12.11 -8.96 -3.80
C LEU A 64 13.04 -9.76 -2.88
N ARG A 65 12.82 -11.07 -2.71
CA ARG A 65 13.74 -11.96 -1.98
C ARG A 65 15.18 -11.85 -2.47
N TRP A 66 15.38 -11.76 -3.78
CA TRP A 66 16.72 -11.61 -4.37
C TRP A 66 17.39 -10.28 -3.98
N PHE A 67 16.60 -9.25 -3.71
CA PHE A 67 17.05 -7.92 -3.34
C PHE A 67 17.48 -7.90 -1.86
N GLU A 68 16.63 -8.42 -0.96
CA GLU A 68 16.97 -8.62 0.46
C GLU A 68 18.19 -9.53 0.63
N SER A 69 18.25 -10.66 -0.10
CA SER A 69 19.37 -11.60 0.01
C SER A 69 20.71 -11.02 -0.43
N ARG A 70 20.71 -9.88 -1.12
CA ARG A 70 21.91 -9.16 -1.55
C ARG A 70 22.20 -7.91 -0.69
N GLY A 71 21.53 -7.78 0.46
CA GLY A 71 21.73 -6.70 1.43
C GLY A 71 20.78 -5.51 1.27
N GLY A 72 19.79 -5.60 0.38
CA GLY A 72 18.85 -4.51 0.15
C GLY A 72 17.84 -4.41 1.28
N LYS A 73 17.44 -3.18 1.65
CA LYS A 73 16.51 -2.97 2.76
C LYS A 73 15.08 -2.87 2.25
N ILE A 74 14.14 -3.61 2.84
CA ILE A 74 12.71 -3.49 2.56
C ILE A 74 11.99 -3.01 3.82
N VAL A 75 11.25 -1.91 3.70
CA VAL A 75 10.49 -1.32 4.81
C VAL A 75 9.00 -1.45 4.52
N PHE A 76 8.27 -2.09 5.42
CA PHE A 76 6.81 -2.16 5.34
C PHE A 76 6.19 -1.07 6.21
N THR A 77 5.45 -0.16 5.61
CA THR A 77 4.83 0.95 6.34
C THR A 77 3.57 1.45 5.66
N GLY A 78 2.59 1.83 6.48
CA GLY A 78 1.32 2.35 6.02
C GLY A 78 0.38 1.29 5.43
N ARG A 79 -0.90 1.62 5.43
CA ARG A 79 -2.00 0.80 4.92
C ARG A 79 -2.16 0.93 3.41
N ASN A 80 -1.80 2.08 2.84
CA ASN A 80 -1.99 2.44 1.44
C ASN A 80 -0.74 3.13 0.85
N HIS A 81 -0.79 3.44 -0.45
CA HIS A 81 0.31 4.09 -1.16
C HIS A 81 0.62 5.49 -0.61
N THR A 82 -0.39 6.25 -0.17
CA THR A 82 -0.20 7.60 0.39
C THR A 82 0.64 7.58 1.65
N GLU A 83 0.33 6.69 2.59
CA GLU A 83 1.06 6.54 3.86
C GLU A 83 2.49 6.02 3.63
N ARG A 84 2.67 5.09 2.68
CA ARG A 84 4.00 4.64 2.25
C ARG A 84 4.84 5.77 1.67
N ASP A 85 4.26 6.58 0.77
CA ASP A 85 4.99 7.68 0.12
C ASP A 85 5.37 8.76 1.14
N GLU A 86 4.51 9.00 2.14
CA GLU A 86 4.83 9.87 3.26
C GLU A 86 5.99 9.34 4.10
N ALA A 87 5.99 8.04 4.43
CA ALA A 87 7.09 7.43 5.17
C ALA A 87 8.41 7.46 4.37
N CYS A 88 8.36 7.20 3.06
CA CYS A 88 9.51 7.33 2.17
C CYS A 88 10.04 8.77 2.13
N THR A 89 9.13 9.77 2.09
CA THR A 89 9.48 11.20 2.15
C THR A 89 10.14 11.55 3.49
N ARG A 90 9.61 11.04 4.59
CA ARG A 90 10.13 11.26 5.95
C ARG A 90 11.53 10.69 6.13
N ALA A 91 11.81 9.54 5.51
CA ALA A 91 13.10 8.86 5.62
C ALA A 91 14.18 9.37 4.64
N SER A 92 13.93 10.45 3.91
CA SER A 92 14.86 10.99 2.91
C SER A 92 15.10 12.49 3.12
N HIS A 93 16.38 12.89 3.04
CA HIS A 93 16.81 14.28 3.23
C HIS A 93 16.28 15.22 2.14
N TYR A 94 16.21 14.73 0.91
CA TYR A 94 15.71 15.46 -0.24
C TYR A 94 15.08 14.47 -1.22
N ASP A 95 14.37 14.99 -2.22
CA ASP A 95 13.73 14.18 -3.25
C ASP A 95 14.24 14.62 -4.63
N ILE A 96 14.42 13.66 -5.54
CA ILE A 96 14.78 13.95 -6.93
C ILE A 96 13.47 14.04 -7.70
N LEU A 97 12.85 15.21 -7.61
CA LEU A 97 11.51 15.44 -8.15
C LEU A 97 11.51 15.52 -9.67
N ARG A 98 10.47 14.94 -10.25
CA ARG A 98 10.11 15.19 -11.65
C ARG A 98 8.59 15.23 -11.82
N TYR A 99 8.10 16.39 -12.20
CA TYR A 99 6.74 16.56 -12.68
C TYR A 99 6.63 16.06 -14.12
N ARG A 100 5.66 15.18 -14.37
CA ARG A 100 5.24 14.86 -15.74
C ARG A 100 4.35 15.98 -16.24
N THR A 101 4.53 16.36 -17.50
CA THR A 101 3.62 17.30 -18.17
C THR A 101 2.23 16.68 -18.31
N GLU A 102 1.21 17.51 -18.51
CA GLU A 102 -0.16 17.03 -18.75
C GLU A 102 -0.24 16.09 -19.95
N ALA A 103 0.49 16.41 -21.03
CA ALA A 103 0.57 15.58 -22.23
C ALA A 103 1.15 14.19 -21.93
N GLU A 104 2.21 14.11 -21.13
CA GLU A 104 2.81 12.84 -20.71
C GLU A 104 1.86 12.03 -19.81
N CYS A 105 1.15 12.70 -18.91
CA CYS A 105 0.14 12.07 -18.08
C CYS A 105 -1.04 11.53 -18.91
N LYS A 106 -1.53 12.30 -19.89
CA LYS A 106 -2.60 11.85 -20.81
C LYS A 106 -2.14 10.68 -21.67
N ALA A 107 -0.91 10.71 -22.18
CA ALA A 107 -0.36 9.61 -22.95
C ALA A 107 -0.21 8.33 -22.11
N LEU A 108 0.21 8.44 -20.84
CA LEU A 108 0.41 7.30 -19.95
C LEU A 108 -0.91 6.68 -19.47
N TYR A 109 -1.87 7.51 -19.05
CA TYR A 109 -3.10 7.04 -18.43
C TYR A 109 -4.27 6.90 -19.42
N GLY A 110 -4.17 7.47 -20.62
CA GLY A 110 -5.21 7.42 -21.64
C GLY A 110 -6.55 7.95 -21.13
N SER A 111 -7.62 7.18 -21.36
CA SER A 111 -8.97 7.50 -20.87
C SER A 111 -9.10 7.49 -19.34
N ASN A 112 -8.15 6.91 -18.61
CA ASN A 112 -8.13 6.92 -17.16
C ASN A 112 -7.44 8.17 -16.58
N TRP A 113 -6.92 9.06 -17.43
CA TRP A 113 -6.34 10.31 -16.98
C TRP A 113 -7.39 11.19 -16.28
N ARG A 114 -6.99 11.81 -15.17
CA ARG A 114 -7.80 12.78 -14.42
C ARG A 114 -6.90 13.93 -14.00
N ASN A 115 -7.44 15.15 -13.93
CA ASN A 115 -6.76 16.27 -13.31
C ASN A 115 -6.69 16.02 -11.80
N ARG A 116 -5.55 15.53 -11.32
CA ARG A 116 -5.30 15.21 -9.91
C ARG A 116 -3.89 15.65 -9.51
N VAL A 117 -3.74 15.99 -8.25
CA VAL A 117 -2.43 16.22 -7.62
C VAL A 117 -1.61 14.94 -7.75
N SER A 118 -0.40 15.05 -8.30
CA SER A 118 0.48 13.90 -8.49
C SER A 118 1.12 13.46 -7.17
N GLY A 119 1.56 12.20 -7.05
CA GLY A 119 2.31 11.74 -5.87
C GLY A 119 3.57 12.57 -5.61
N THR A 120 4.28 12.95 -6.68
CA THR A 120 5.45 13.83 -6.62
C THR A 120 5.10 15.20 -6.06
N GLU A 121 3.98 15.78 -6.47
CA GLU A 121 3.50 17.06 -5.94
C GLU A 121 3.06 16.96 -4.47
N LEU A 122 2.45 15.84 -4.08
CA LEU A 122 2.16 15.57 -2.67
C LEU A 122 3.45 15.49 -1.84
N ASN A 123 4.52 14.88 -2.35
CA ASN A 123 5.82 14.83 -1.65
C ASN A 123 6.42 16.22 -1.47
N GLU A 124 6.41 17.06 -2.52
CA GLU A 124 6.87 18.45 -2.42
C GLU A 124 6.07 19.23 -1.36
N ARG A 125 4.73 19.12 -1.38
CA ARG A 125 3.87 19.76 -0.38
C ARG A 125 4.17 19.27 1.03
N ARG A 126 4.38 17.96 1.23
CA ARG A 126 4.78 17.38 2.53
C ARG A 126 6.08 18.01 3.03
N ARG A 127 7.09 18.15 2.16
CA ARG A 127 8.36 18.78 2.53
C ARG A 127 8.20 20.25 2.86
N ALA A 128 7.39 20.99 2.12
CA ALA A 128 7.07 22.39 2.42
C ALA A 128 6.44 22.55 3.82
N THR A 129 5.73 21.53 4.32
CA THR A 129 5.19 21.49 5.69
C THR A 129 6.15 20.97 6.76
N GLY A 130 7.41 20.65 6.41
CA GLY A 130 8.42 20.19 7.37
C GLY A 130 8.60 18.66 7.47
N ILE A 131 7.81 17.86 6.74
CA ILE A 131 7.94 16.40 6.76
C ILE A 131 9.24 15.99 6.05
N GLY A 132 10.08 15.22 6.74
CA GLY A 132 11.39 14.78 6.25
C GLY A 132 12.52 15.81 6.42
N LEU A 133 12.25 16.95 7.06
CA LEU A 133 13.28 17.95 7.41
C LEU A 133 13.73 17.84 8.89
N ASN A 134 12.88 17.30 9.76
CA ASN A 134 13.21 17.03 11.17
C ASN A 134 13.34 15.51 11.40
N TRP A 135 14.55 15.06 11.73
CA TRP A 135 14.81 13.67 12.10
C TRP A 135 14.66 13.49 13.61
N ALA A 136 13.73 12.61 14.02
CA ALA A 136 13.80 12.04 15.36
C ALA A 136 14.75 10.83 15.29
N GLU A 137 15.81 10.84 16.09
CA GLU A 137 16.82 9.78 16.16
C GLU A 137 16.22 8.39 16.44
N ASP A 138 15.01 8.31 16.99
CA ASP A 138 14.30 7.05 17.28
C ASP A 138 13.57 6.42 16.08
N SER A 139 13.66 6.99 14.87
CA SER A 139 12.96 6.46 13.68
C SER A 139 13.46 5.07 13.25
N GLU A 140 14.70 4.69 13.56
CA GLU A 140 15.21 3.34 13.30
C GLU A 140 14.54 2.26 14.17
N LYS A 141 14.10 2.60 15.40
CA LYS A 141 13.45 1.65 16.31
C LYS A 141 12.00 1.33 15.91
N GLN A 142 11.36 2.16 15.07
CA GLN A 142 10.00 1.90 14.58
C GLN A 142 9.95 0.97 13.36
N ILE A 143 11.08 0.73 12.69
CA ILE A 143 11.13 -0.03 11.43
C ILE A 143 11.13 -1.54 11.68
N GLU A 144 11.55 -1.99 12.86
CA GLU A 144 11.51 -3.39 13.27
C GLU A 144 10.15 -3.71 13.92
N ALA A 145 9.07 -3.69 13.13
CA ALA A 145 7.79 -4.19 13.60
C ALA A 145 7.95 -5.68 13.98
N LEU A 146 8.00 -5.91 15.30
CA LEU A 146 8.09 -7.21 15.97
C LEU A 146 7.19 -8.24 15.26
N PRO A 147 7.62 -9.51 15.11
CA PRO A 147 6.84 -10.56 14.45
C PRO A 147 5.40 -10.66 14.97
N GLU A 148 5.17 -10.33 16.25
CA GLU A 148 3.84 -10.28 16.88
C GLU A 148 2.91 -9.21 16.30
N VAL A 149 3.43 -8.04 15.95
CA VAL A 149 2.64 -6.96 15.31
C VAL A 149 2.24 -7.38 13.89
N LYS A 150 3.13 -8.09 13.18
CA LYS A 150 2.83 -8.65 11.85
C LYS A 150 1.76 -9.74 11.92
N ILE A 151 1.79 -10.59 12.95
CA ILE A 151 0.79 -11.65 13.18
C ILE A 151 -0.58 -11.03 13.48
N ARG A 152 -0.67 -10.13 14.46
CA ARG A 152 -1.94 -9.48 14.85
C ARG A 152 -2.59 -8.74 13.69
N MET A 153 -1.80 -7.97 12.93
CA MET A 153 -2.32 -7.26 11.77
C MET A 153 -2.78 -8.20 10.65
N HIS A 154 -2.13 -9.37 10.48
CA HIS A 154 -2.59 -10.36 9.51
C HIS A 154 -3.94 -10.97 9.92
N GLU A 155 -4.11 -11.29 11.21
CA GLU A 155 -5.36 -11.81 11.76
C GLU A 155 -6.51 -10.80 11.62
N GLU A 156 -6.27 -9.53 11.96
CA GLU A 156 -7.25 -8.45 11.83
C GLU A 156 -7.68 -8.24 10.36
N GLN A 157 -6.73 -8.29 9.42
CA GLN A 157 -7.02 -8.18 8.00
C GLN A 157 -7.84 -9.36 7.46
N GLU A 158 -7.58 -10.58 7.92
CA GLU A 158 -8.36 -11.75 7.50
C GLU A 158 -9.77 -11.75 8.11
N LEU A 159 -9.91 -11.22 9.33
CA LEU A 159 -11.22 -10.95 9.95
C LEU A 159 -12.01 -9.90 9.18
N ASP A 160 -11.41 -8.76 8.81
CA ASP A 160 -12.09 -7.71 8.04
C ASP A 160 -12.52 -8.20 6.64
N LYS A 161 -11.66 -8.98 5.96
CA LYS A 161 -12.04 -9.61 4.68
C LYS A 161 -13.21 -10.58 4.83
N SER A 162 -13.18 -11.41 5.88
CA SER A 162 -14.23 -12.39 6.16
C SER A 162 -15.55 -11.68 6.45
N LYS A 163 -15.51 -10.61 7.26
CA LYS A 163 -16.65 -9.72 7.50
C LYS A 163 -17.23 -9.17 6.20
N ARG A 164 -16.43 -8.49 5.37
CA ARG A 164 -16.90 -7.90 4.10
C ARG A 164 -17.52 -8.93 3.16
N LYS A 165 -16.95 -10.13 3.10
CA LYS A 165 -17.48 -11.23 2.27
C LYS A 165 -18.83 -11.70 2.80
N LEU A 166 -18.97 -11.80 4.12
CA LEU A 166 -20.21 -12.24 4.76
C LEU A 166 -21.31 -11.17 4.68
N GLU A 167 -20.98 -9.89 4.87
CA GLU A 167 -21.90 -8.76 4.69
C GLU A 167 -22.53 -8.76 3.29
N ARG A 168 -21.73 -9.01 2.24
CA ARG A 168 -22.24 -9.12 0.86
C ARG A 168 -23.24 -10.27 0.72
N LYS A 169 -22.92 -11.44 1.28
CA LYS A 169 -23.83 -12.61 1.24
C LYS A 169 -25.13 -12.37 1.99
N VAL A 170 -25.05 -11.76 3.18
CA VAL A 170 -26.24 -11.39 3.99
C VAL A 170 -27.10 -10.39 3.21
N LYS A 171 -26.48 -9.37 2.60
CA LYS A 171 -27.19 -8.39 1.78
C LYS A 171 -27.89 -9.03 0.58
N GLU A 172 -27.20 -9.91 -0.15
CA GLU A 172 -27.80 -10.68 -1.25
C GLU A 172 -29.00 -11.52 -0.78
N ALA A 173 -28.84 -12.26 0.32
CA ALA A 173 -29.90 -13.11 0.85
C ALA A 173 -31.10 -12.29 1.37
N ARG A 174 -30.89 -11.13 2.00
CA ARG A 174 -31.98 -10.21 2.37
C ARG A 174 -32.77 -9.71 1.15
N MET A 175 -32.07 -9.39 0.05
CA MET A 175 -32.74 -9.01 -1.20
C MET A 175 -33.57 -10.15 -1.79
N LEU A 176 -33.07 -11.39 -1.72
CA LEU A 176 -33.84 -12.56 -2.13
C LEU A 176 -35.07 -12.78 -1.24
N GLN A 177 -35.00 -12.46 0.06
CA GLN A 177 -36.12 -12.60 0.98
C GLN A 177 -37.23 -11.63 0.59
N ILE A 178 -36.88 -10.36 0.32
CA ILE A 178 -37.82 -9.34 -0.16
C ILE A 178 -38.49 -9.79 -1.46
N ARG A 179 -37.73 -10.31 -2.44
CA ARG A 179 -38.26 -10.83 -3.72
C ARG A 179 -39.25 -11.98 -3.50
N LYS A 180 -38.89 -12.92 -2.62
CA LYS A 180 -39.79 -14.04 -2.23
C LYS A 180 -41.08 -13.53 -1.59
N ASP A 181 -40.98 -12.54 -0.70
CA ASP A 181 -42.12 -11.96 0.00
C ASP A 181 -43.04 -11.18 -0.97
N GLN A 182 -42.49 -10.69 -2.09
CA GLN A 182 -43.24 -10.10 -3.21
C GLN A 182 -43.89 -11.15 -4.14
N GLY A 183 -43.74 -12.44 -3.84
CA GLY A 183 -44.32 -13.53 -4.63
C GLY A 183 -43.48 -13.96 -5.83
N GLU A 184 -42.23 -13.51 -5.93
CA GLU A 184 -41.34 -13.92 -7.02
C GLU A 184 -40.90 -15.38 -6.87
N HIS A 185 -40.89 -16.12 -7.98
CA HIS A 185 -40.38 -17.48 -8.00
C HIS A 185 -38.85 -17.48 -7.97
N LEU A 186 -38.27 -18.10 -6.93
CA LEU A 186 -36.82 -18.19 -6.76
C LEU A 186 -36.29 -19.55 -7.22
N GLU A 187 -35.09 -19.54 -7.80
CA GLU A 187 -34.35 -20.75 -8.14
C GLU A 187 -33.91 -21.53 -6.88
N LYS A 188 -33.64 -22.83 -7.02
CA LYS A 188 -33.23 -23.71 -5.91
C LYS A 188 -32.00 -23.18 -5.15
N ASN A 189 -30.99 -22.70 -5.88
CA ASN A 189 -29.78 -22.10 -5.31
C ASN A 189 -30.05 -20.82 -4.47
N GLN A 190 -31.07 -20.03 -4.84
CA GLN A 190 -31.49 -18.82 -4.15
C GLN A 190 -32.27 -19.17 -2.88
N LEU A 191 -33.12 -20.21 -2.95
CA LEU A 191 -33.82 -20.74 -1.77
C LEU A 191 -32.82 -21.31 -0.74
N GLU A 192 -31.79 -22.03 -1.18
CA GLU A 192 -30.72 -22.52 -0.30
C GLU A 192 -29.96 -21.37 0.39
N LYS A 193 -29.72 -20.26 -0.31
CA LYS A 193 -29.15 -19.04 0.28
C LYS A 193 -30.05 -18.43 1.38
N LEU A 194 -31.37 -18.46 1.18
CA LEU A 194 -32.34 -17.95 2.17
C LEU A 194 -32.39 -18.81 3.43
N VAL A 195 -32.34 -20.14 3.29
CA VAL A 195 -32.28 -21.05 4.43
C VAL A 195 -31.09 -20.73 5.33
N LYS A 196 -29.94 -20.36 4.73
CA LYS A 196 -28.71 -20.00 5.44
C LYS A 196 -28.65 -18.56 5.93
N LEU A 197 -29.66 -17.72 5.67
CA LEU A 197 -29.61 -16.30 6.01
C LEU A 197 -29.40 -16.08 7.52
N ARG A 198 -30.18 -16.77 8.36
CA ARG A 198 -30.08 -16.64 9.83
C ARG A 198 -28.70 -17.01 10.36
N GLU A 199 -28.12 -18.11 9.85
CA GLU A 199 -26.78 -18.56 10.22
C GLU A 199 -25.73 -17.51 9.83
N MET A 200 -25.81 -16.97 8.61
CA MET A 200 -24.89 -15.92 8.14
C MET A 200 -25.01 -14.62 8.95
N GLU A 201 -26.22 -14.25 9.38
CA GLU A 201 -26.43 -13.06 10.23
C GLU A 201 -25.82 -13.24 11.64
N GLU A 202 -25.95 -14.45 12.21
CA GLU A 202 -25.35 -14.76 13.50
C GLU A 202 -23.81 -14.78 13.42
N GLU A 203 -23.25 -15.38 12.38
CA GLU A 203 -21.81 -15.38 12.12
C GLU A 203 -21.27 -13.95 11.93
N LEU A 204 -22.00 -13.10 11.21
CA LEU A 204 -21.62 -11.69 11.04
C LEU A 204 -21.64 -10.93 12.38
N ARG A 205 -22.64 -11.19 13.22
CA ARG A 205 -22.72 -10.61 14.56
C ARG A 205 -21.54 -11.02 15.44
N LYS A 206 -21.12 -12.30 15.37
CA LYS A 206 -19.94 -12.80 16.09
C LYS A 206 -18.68 -12.08 15.62
N LEU A 207 -18.47 -11.96 14.31
CA LEU A 207 -17.33 -11.23 13.74
C LEU A 207 -17.28 -9.76 14.16
N LEU A 208 -18.43 -9.06 14.14
CA LEU A 208 -18.52 -7.68 14.60
C LEU A 208 -18.12 -7.55 16.08
N THR A 209 -18.54 -8.49 16.92
CA THR A 209 -18.19 -8.51 18.35
C THR A 209 -16.70 -8.77 18.57
N MET A 210 -16.06 -9.60 17.74
CA MET A 210 -14.61 -9.85 17.83
C MET A 210 -13.79 -8.61 17.45
N LEU A 211 -14.23 -7.85 16.44
CA LEU A 211 -13.55 -6.62 16.00
C LEU A 211 -13.71 -5.48 17.01
N ASP A 212 -14.88 -5.36 17.67
CA ASP A 212 -15.10 -4.33 18.68
C ASP A 212 -14.22 -4.53 19.93
N ARG A 213 -13.95 -5.80 20.28
CA ARG A 213 -13.05 -6.15 21.39
C ARG A 213 -11.58 -5.85 21.08
N SER A 214 -11.13 -5.95 19.83
CA SER A 214 -9.74 -5.64 19.48
C SER A 214 -9.40 -4.15 19.63
N ASP A 215 -10.38 -3.26 19.51
CA ASP A 215 -10.16 -1.81 19.64
C ASP A 215 -10.02 -1.36 21.11
N THR A 216 -10.57 -2.11 22.06
CA THR A 216 -10.58 -1.74 23.50
C THR A 216 -9.29 -2.08 24.27
N VAL A 217 -8.39 -2.91 23.73
CA VAL A 217 -7.18 -3.38 24.44
C VAL A 217 -5.96 -2.45 24.22
N GLY A 218 -6.11 -1.38 23.44
CA GLY A 218 -5.00 -0.53 22.96
C GLY A 218 -4.76 0.80 23.69
N SER A 219 -5.46 1.11 24.79
CA SER A 219 -5.21 2.35 25.56
C SER A 219 -4.41 2.06 26.84
N PRO A 220 -3.07 2.16 26.84
CA PRO A 220 -2.31 2.19 28.08
C PRO A 220 -2.62 3.50 28.82
N SER A 221 -2.93 3.37 30.11
CA SER A 221 -3.03 4.48 31.06
C SER A 221 -1.65 4.99 31.45
#